data_AF-A0A0J7YNZ4-F1
#
_entry.id   AF-A0A0J7YNZ4-F1
#
_cell.length_a   1.000
_cell.length_b   1.000
_cell.length_c   1.000
_cell.angle_alpha   90.00
_cell.angle_beta   90.00
_cell.angle_gamma   90.00
#
_symmetry.space_group_name_H-M   'P 1'
#
loop_
_entity.id
_entity.type
_entity.pdbx_description
1 polymer ?
#
loop_
_entity_poly.entity_id
_entity_poly.type
_entity_poly.pdbx_seq_one_letter_code
_entity_poly.pdbx_strand_id
1 'polypeptide(L)'
;HSDPDDIFAKLHSETDLYTYPLSKIRRKPGRSGCRVAQKQSWLPEAFSAPLNTKFDRYSPHDKEWLEKFASVYNKLANPGYRRQSIPSIIHQIWLGDRDIPPKFIKWADSLIRLNDKFEYKLWRDQDVVDLHLIRRDLYENATTPVQRSDILRWELLYQFG
;
A
#
# COMPACT_ATOMS: atom_id res chain seq x y z
N HIS A 1 15.89 11.04 -17.44
CA HIS A 1 15.61 10.52 -16.10
C HIS A 1 14.87 11.61 -15.34
N SER A 2 13.58 11.45 -15.13
CA SER A 2 12.82 12.35 -14.25
C SER A 2 12.99 11.86 -12.82
N ASP A 3 13.29 12.77 -11.91
CA ASP A 3 13.50 12.51 -10.49
C ASP A 3 12.20 11.97 -9.87
N PRO A 4 12.22 10.83 -9.15
CA PRO A 4 11.07 10.35 -8.40
C PRO A 4 10.42 11.43 -7.52
N ASP A 5 11.23 12.36 -6.99
CA ASP A 5 10.74 13.44 -6.12
C ASP A 5 9.86 14.46 -6.87
N ASP A 6 10.08 14.68 -8.17
CA ASP A 6 9.24 15.54 -9.01
C ASP A 6 7.83 14.96 -9.19
N ILE A 7 7.71 13.63 -9.19
CA ILE A 7 6.43 12.92 -9.34
C ILE A 7 5.59 13.07 -8.07
N PHE A 8 6.22 12.97 -6.89
CA PHE A 8 5.52 13.11 -5.61
C PHE A 8 5.13 14.56 -5.29
N ALA A 9 5.94 15.54 -5.68
CA ALA A 9 5.60 16.96 -5.52
C ALA A 9 4.31 17.33 -6.29
N LYS A 10 4.11 16.77 -7.48
CA LYS A 10 2.93 17.02 -8.33
C LYS A 10 1.65 16.37 -7.80
N LEU A 11 1.77 15.24 -7.09
CA LEU A 11 0.62 14.56 -6.46
C LEU A 11 0.03 15.37 -5.31
N HIS A 12 0.86 16.08 -4.54
CA HIS A 12 0.39 16.87 -3.39
C HIS A 12 -0.32 18.17 -3.78
N SER A 13 -0.11 18.68 -4.99
CA SER A 13 -0.76 19.92 -5.45
C SER A 13 -2.14 19.73 -6.08
N GLU A 14 -2.53 18.50 -6.45
CA GLU A 14 -3.74 18.25 -7.25
C GLU A 14 -4.82 17.38 -6.57
N THR A 15 -4.60 16.86 -5.36
CA THR A 15 -5.63 16.03 -4.70
C THR A 15 -6.68 16.88 -3.98
N ASP A 16 -7.72 17.26 -4.70
CA ASP A 16 -9.06 17.36 -4.12
C ASP A 16 -9.47 15.95 -3.69
N LEU A 17 -9.33 15.68 -2.39
CA LEU A 17 -9.67 14.40 -1.77
C LEU A 17 -11.17 14.15 -1.96
N TYR A 18 -11.52 13.20 -2.83
CA TYR A 18 -12.86 12.59 -2.84
C TYR A 18 -13.11 11.93 -1.48
N THR A 19 -13.76 12.65 -0.57
CA THR A 19 -14.28 12.07 0.67
C THR A 19 -15.45 11.17 0.34
N TYR A 20 -15.20 9.86 0.21
CA TYR A 20 -16.27 8.87 0.19
C TYR A 20 -16.81 8.71 1.62
N PRO A 21 -18.12 8.96 1.86
CA PRO A 21 -18.69 8.76 3.18
C PRO A 21 -18.77 7.26 3.50
N LEU A 22 -17.97 6.80 4.46
CA LEU A 22 -17.93 5.43 4.97
C LEU A 22 -19.29 4.90 5.47
N SER A 23 -20.26 5.79 5.72
CA SER A 23 -21.62 5.46 6.14
C SER A 23 -22.43 4.66 5.09
N LYS A 24 -21.97 4.59 3.83
CA LYS A 24 -22.65 3.83 2.76
C LYS A 24 -22.21 2.36 2.65
N ILE A 25 -21.22 1.92 3.41
CA ILE A 25 -20.79 0.50 3.41
C ILE A 25 -21.72 -0.31 4.33
N ARG A 26 -22.88 -0.72 3.80
CA ARG A 26 -23.83 -1.57 4.52
C ARG A 26 -23.36 -3.03 4.48
N ARG A 27 -22.82 -3.57 5.58
CA ARG A 27 -22.55 -5.01 5.72
C ARG A 27 -23.88 -5.76 5.76
N LYS A 28 -24.17 -6.61 4.76
CA LYS A 28 -25.30 -7.55 4.87
C LYS A 28 -24.92 -8.68 5.85
N PRO A 29 -25.79 -9.06 6.79
CA PRO A 29 -25.53 -10.19 7.67
C PRO A 29 -25.58 -11.50 6.88
N GLY A 30 -24.64 -12.39 7.17
CA GLY A 30 -24.51 -13.68 6.49
C GLY A 30 -25.71 -14.58 6.75
N ARG A 31 -26.15 -15.29 5.70
CA ARG A 31 -26.99 -16.48 5.86
C ARG A 31 -26.39 -17.66 5.12
N SER A 32 -26.25 -18.72 5.89
CA SER A 32 -25.91 -20.10 5.56
C SER A 32 -26.75 -20.63 4.39
N GLY A 33 -26.09 -21.27 3.44
CA GLY A 33 -26.74 -22.05 2.38
C GLY A 33 -25.85 -22.14 1.15
N CYS A 34 -25.16 -23.27 0.99
CA CYS A 34 -24.39 -23.58 -0.20
C CYS A 34 -25.32 -23.61 -1.42
N ARG A 35 -25.26 -22.57 -2.25
CA ARG A 35 -25.79 -22.55 -3.62
C ARG A 35 -24.68 -22.04 -4.52
N VAL A 36 -24.45 -22.77 -5.61
CA VAL A 36 -23.48 -22.46 -6.66
C VAL A 36 -23.52 -20.96 -6.95
N ALA A 37 -22.47 -20.25 -6.53
CA ALA A 37 -22.43 -18.81 -6.60
C ALA A 37 -22.41 -18.40 -8.07
N GLN A 38 -23.53 -17.89 -8.57
CA GLN A 38 -23.48 -16.98 -9.71
C GLN A 38 -22.48 -15.88 -9.32
N LYS A 39 -21.41 -15.74 -10.09
CA LYS A 39 -20.43 -14.65 -9.96
C LYS A 39 -21.15 -13.32 -10.22
N GLN A 40 -21.93 -12.82 -9.26
CA GLN A 40 -22.29 -11.42 -9.25
C GLN A 40 -21.01 -10.66 -8.94
N SER A 41 -20.52 -9.95 -9.95
CA SER A 41 -19.41 -9.02 -9.83
C SER A 41 -19.76 -8.00 -8.75
N TRP A 42 -18.99 -7.97 -7.67
CA TRP A 42 -19.08 -6.94 -6.62
C TRP A 42 -18.51 -5.60 -7.10
N LEU A 43 -17.85 -5.58 -8.26
CA LEU A 43 -17.35 -4.37 -8.89
C LEU A 43 -18.53 -3.62 -9.52
N PRO A 44 -18.77 -2.36 -9.13
CA PRO A 44 -19.74 -1.48 -9.81
C PRO A 44 -19.45 -1.41 -11.32
N GLU A 45 -20.48 -1.27 -12.17
CA GLU A 45 -20.33 -1.06 -13.62
C GLU A 45 -19.35 0.06 -14.00
N ALA A 46 -19.18 1.05 -13.11
CA ALA A 46 -18.21 2.13 -13.26
C ALA A 46 -16.74 1.65 -13.36
N PHE A 47 -16.39 0.48 -12.82
CA PHE A 47 -15.06 -0.14 -12.96
C PHE A 47 -14.93 -0.96 -14.26
N SER A 48 -16.03 -1.18 -14.98
CA SER A 48 -16.06 -1.86 -16.28
C SER A 48 -16.06 -0.88 -17.46
N ALA A 49 -16.30 0.42 -17.21
CA ALA A 49 -16.18 1.46 -18.22
C ALA A 49 -14.71 1.60 -18.65
N PRO A 50 -14.41 1.83 -19.94
CA PRO A 50 -13.06 2.09 -20.37
C PRO A 50 -12.52 3.31 -19.61
N LEU A 51 -11.42 3.11 -18.89
CA LEU A 51 -10.74 4.19 -18.20
C LEU A 51 -10.32 5.22 -19.26
N ASN A 52 -10.78 6.46 -19.12
CA ASN A 52 -10.29 7.59 -19.91
C ASN A 52 -8.84 7.88 -19.50
N THR A 53 -7.93 7.08 -20.05
CA THR A 53 -6.53 7.02 -19.61
C THR A 53 -5.79 8.17 -20.28
N LYS A 54 -5.39 9.16 -19.48
CA LYS A 54 -4.51 10.24 -19.92
C LYS A 54 -3.07 9.82 -19.63
N PHE A 55 -2.24 9.76 -20.67
CA PHE A 55 -0.80 9.54 -20.55
C PHE A 55 -0.06 10.89 -20.41
N ASP A 56 1.20 10.82 -19.99
CA ASP A 56 2.08 11.97 -19.78
C ASP A 56 1.61 12.90 -18.64
N ARG A 57 0.77 12.38 -17.75
CA ARG A 57 0.29 13.13 -16.58
C ARG A 57 1.32 13.10 -15.46
N TYR A 58 1.88 11.92 -15.20
CA TYR A 58 2.80 11.68 -14.09
C TYR A 58 4.23 11.50 -14.58
N SER A 59 4.42 10.87 -15.74
CA SER A 59 5.72 10.65 -16.36
C SER A 59 5.61 10.57 -17.89
N PRO A 60 6.63 11.02 -18.66
CA PRO A 60 6.71 10.73 -20.09
C PRO A 60 6.80 9.22 -20.40
N HIS A 61 7.01 8.38 -19.37
CA HIS A 61 7.07 6.93 -19.47
C HIS A 61 5.78 6.25 -19.03
N ASP A 62 4.66 6.98 -18.83
CA ASP A 62 3.40 6.41 -18.30
C ASP A 62 2.94 5.18 -19.10
N LYS A 63 3.09 5.19 -20.43
CA LYS A 63 2.75 4.04 -21.30
C LYS A 63 3.65 2.84 -21.02
N GLU A 64 4.95 3.05 -20.96
CA GLU A 64 5.94 2.00 -20.69
C GLU A 64 5.71 1.37 -19.31
N TRP A 65 5.41 2.20 -18.30
CA TRP A 65 5.05 1.73 -16.96
C TRP A 65 3.76 0.92 -16.96
N LEU A 66 2.73 1.38 -17.68
CA LEU A 66 1.47 0.65 -17.79
C LEU A 66 1.69 -0.72 -18.46
N GLU A 67 2.48 -0.78 -19.52
CA GLU A 67 2.81 -2.04 -20.21
C GLU A 67 3.58 -3.00 -19.29
N LYS A 68 4.61 -2.52 -18.60
CA LYS A 68 5.36 -3.29 -17.60
C LYS A 68 4.45 -3.80 -16.48
N PHE A 69 3.61 -2.92 -15.93
CA PHE A 69 2.67 -3.27 -14.88
C PHE A 69 1.66 -4.31 -15.35
N ALA A 70 1.06 -4.12 -16.54
CA ALA A 70 0.10 -5.05 -17.11
C ALA A 70 0.71 -6.44 -17.32
N SER A 71 1.96 -6.49 -17.79
CA SER A 71 2.71 -7.75 -17.96
C SER A 71 2.89 -8.49 -16.62
N VAL A 72 3.37 -7.79 -15.59
CA VAL A 72 3.55 -8.37 -14.25
C VAL A 72 2.20 -8.79 -13.65
N TYR A 73 1.18 -7.93 -13.73
CA TYR A 73 -0.14 -8.24 -13.21
C TYR A 73 -0.74 -9.48 -13.87
N ASN A 74 -0.72 -9.56 -15.20
CA ASN A 74 -1.25 -10.72 -15.92
C ASN A 74 -0.51 -12.01 -15.56
N LYS A 75 0.81 -11.93 -15.35
CA LYS A 75 1.62 -13.05 -14.85
C LYS A 75 1.17 -13.51 -13.46
N LEU A 76 0.97 -12.57 -12.52
CA LEU A 76 0.54 -12.88 -11.14
C LEU A 76 -0.94 -13.30 -11.03
N ALA A 77 -1.78 -12.78 -11.93
CA ALA A 77 -3.21 -13.09 -12.00
C ALA A 77 -3.47 -14.46 -12.63
N ASN A 78 -2.54 -14.98 -13.43
CA ASN A 78 -2.63 -16.33 -14.01
C ASN A 78 -2.78 -17.38 -12.88
N PRO A 79 -3.87 -18.18 -12.88
CA PRO A 79 -4.10 -19.21 -11.86
C PRO A 79 -2.98 -20.25 -11.78
N GLY A 80 -2.23 -20.47 -12.86
CA GLY A 80 -1.09 -21.40 -12.90
C GLY A 80 0.20 -20.83 -12.30
N TYR A 81 0.24 -19.54 -11.95
CA TYR A 81 1.42 -18.94 -11.34
C TYR A 81 1.51 -19.31 -9.86
N ARG A 82 2.63 -19.92 -9.46
CA ARG A 82 2.91 -20.19 -8.04
C ARG A 82 3.14 -18.87 -7.31
N ARG A 83 2.13 -18.44 -6.58
CA ARG A 83 2.23 -17.30 -5.67
C ARG A 83 3.16 -17.70 -4.54
N GLN A 84 4.27 -16.98 -4.38
CA GLN A 84 5.02 -17.03 -3.13
C GLN A 84 4.10 -16.52 -2.01
N SER A 85 4.12 -17.18 -0.86
CA SER A 85 3.37 -16.71 0.29
C SER A 85 3.96 -15.39 0.76
N ILE A 86 3.12 -14.37 0.89
CA ILE A 86 3.51 -13.13 1.56
C ILE A 86 3.85 -13.50 3.01
N PRO A 87 5.01 -13.09 3.54
CA PRO A 87 5.35 -13.29 4.93
C PRO A 87 4.24 -12.78 5.84
N SER A 88 3.92 -13.56 6.88
CA SER A 88 2.86 -13.19 7.82
C SER A 88 3.39 -12.19 8.84
N ILE A 89 3.88 -11.04 8.37
CA ILE A 89 4.44 -9.96 9.19
C ILE A 89 3.72 -8.66 8.84
N ILE A 90 3.27 -7.94 9.86
CA ILE A 90 2.68 -6.61 9.74
C ILE A 90 3.71 -5.61 10.21
N HIS A 91 4.23 -4.81 9.27
CA HIS A 91 5.14 -3.71 9.54
C HIS A 91 4.36 -2.41 9.74
N GLN A 92 4.47 -1.80 10.92
CA GLN A 92 3.99 -0.44 11.16
C GLN A 92 5.19 0.47 11.41
N ILE A 93 5.24 1.62 10.75
CA ILE A 93 6.31 2.60 10.90
C ILE A 93 5.77 3.81 11.67
N TRP A 94 6.47 4.23 12.71
CA TRP A 94 6.19 5.46 13.43
C TRP A 94 7.49 6.16 13.82
N LEU A 95 7.87 7.17 13.04
CA LEU A 95 9.14 7.88 13.17
C LEU A 95 8.96 9.28 13.75
N GLY A 96 10.01 9.77 14.38
CA GLY A 96 10.10 11.05 15.07
C GLY A 96 9.72 11.00 16.55
N ASP A 97 9.87 12.15 17.19
CA ASP A 97 9.80 12.29 18.66
C ASP A 97 8.37 12.35 19.19
N ARG A 98 7.36 12.30 18.30
CA ARG A 98 5.96 12.38 18.71
C ARG A 98 5.49 11.03 19.22
N ASP A 99 4.77 11.06 20.33
CA ASP A 99 4.02 9.91 20.81
C ASP A 99 2.97 9.48 19.79
N ILE A 100 2.66 8.18 19.79
CA ILE A 100 1.61 7.62 18.94
C ILE A 100 0.25 8.03 19.53
N PRO A 101 -0.59 8.77 18.80
CA PRO A 101 -1.95 9.06 19.23
C PRO A 101 -2.73 7.78 19.60
N PRO A 102 -3.50 7.78 20.71
CA PRO A 102 -4.22 6.59 21.19
C PRO A 102 -5.12 5.92 20.14
N LYS A 103 -5.65 6.69 19.18
CA LYS A 103 -6.46 6.15 18.07
C LYS A 103 -5.69 5.16 17.19
N PHE A 104 -4.40 5.40 16.95
CA PHE A 104 -3.58 4.55 16.09
C PHE A 104 -3.10 3.30 16.84
N ILE A 105 -2.87 3.41 18.15
CA ILE A 105 -2.63 2.24 19.02
C ILE A 105 -3.85 1.29 18.95
N LYS A 106 -5.07 1.83 19.10
CA LYS A 106 -6.30 1.02 18.97
C LYS A 106 -6.42 0.33 17.61
N TRP A 107 -5.93 0.96 16.54
CA TRP A 107 -5.91 0.35 15.21
C TRP A 107 -4.86 -0.76 15.11
N ALA A 108 -3.65 -0.53 15.60
CA ALA A 108 -2.61 -1.56 15.70
C ALA A 108 -3.10 -2.78 16.48
N ASP A 109 -3.71 -2.57 17.65
CA ASP A 109 -4.27 -3.66 18.45
C ASP A 109 -5.37 -4.41 17.71
N SER A 110 -6.16 -3.70 16.89
CA SER A 110 -7.20 -4.33 16.07
C SER A 110 -6.60 -5.19 14.96
N LEU A 111 -5.50 -4.74 14.34
CA LEU A 111 -4.76 -5.53 13.35
C LEU A 111 -4.19 -6.80 13.97
N ILE A 112 -3.55 -6.69 15.13
CA ILE A 112 -3.00 -7.85 15.87
C ILE A 112 -4.10 -8.85 16.21
N ARG A 113 -5.22 -8.38 16.79
CA ARG A 113 -6.34 -9.26 17.18
C ARG A 113 -7.00 -9.97 16.00
N LEU A 114 -7.10 -9.32 14.84
CA LEU A 114 -7.73 -9.90 13.65
C LEU A 114 -6.80 -10.85 12.90
N ASN A 115 -5.50 -10.81 13.19
CA ASN A 115 -4.47 -11.59 12.51
C ASN A 115 -3.54 -12.24 13.55
N ASP A 116 -4.10 -13.10 14.38
CA ASP A 116 -3.42 -13.78 15.49
C ASP A 116 -2.17 -14.59 15.08
N LYS A 117 -2.12 -15.02 13.81
CA LYS A 117 -0.97 -15.74 13.24
C LYS A 117 0.12 -14.84 12.67
N PHE A 118 -0.13 -13.54 12.55
CA PHE A 118 0.83 -12.60 11.99
C PHE A 118 1.71 -12.05 13.09
N GLU A 119 3.01 -11.97 12.83
CA GLU A 119 3.92 -11.18 13.65
C GLU A 119 3.62 -9.69 13.43
N TYR A 120 3.62 -8.90 14.50
CA TYR A 120 3.49 -7.46 14.40
C TYR A 120 4.77 -6.79 14.87
N LYS A 121 5.36 -5.94 14.02
CA LYS A 121 6.55 -5.15 14.33
C LYS A 121 6.28 -3.67 14.11
N LEU A 122 6.39 -2.91 15.19
CA LEU A 122 6.45 -1.44 15.16
C LEU A 122 7.90 -1.00 15.02
N TRP A 123 8.18 -0.20 14.00
CA TRP A 123 9.48 0.40 13.72
C TRP A 123 9.52 1.86 14.20
N ARG A 124 10.45 2.16 15.10
CA ARG A 124 10.79 3.49 15.61
C ARG A 124 12.18 3.89 15.14
N ASP A 125 12.57 5.15 15.29
CA ASP A 125 13.90 5.62 14.87
C ASP A 125 15.04 4.77 15.45
N GLN A 126 14.93 4.35 16.71
CA GLN A 126 15.94 3.51 17.35
C GLN A 126 16.09 2.12 16.71
N ASP A 127 15.00 1.53 16.17
CA ASP A 127 15.08 0.26 15.46
C ASP A 127 15.82 0.40 14.12
N VAL A 128 15.83 1.60 13.54
CA VAL A 128 16.42 1.86 12.21
C VAL A 128 17.92 2.16 12.30
N VAL A 129 18.41 2.58 13.46
CA VAL A 129 19.85 2.85 13.69
C VAL A 129 20.68 1.63 13.32
N ASP A 130 20.28 0.45 13.80
CA ASP A 130 21.01 -0.81 13.62
C ASP A 130 20.59 -1.58 12.35
N LEU A 131 19.56 -1.11 11.65
CA LEU A 131 19.06 -1.76 10.45
C LEU A 131 19.97 -1.47 9.25
N HIS A 132 20.40 -2.48 8.51
CA HIS A 132 21.11 -2.25 7.26
C HIS A 132 20.13 -1.70 6.20
N LEU A 133 20.35 -0.48 5.70
CA LEU A 133 19.54 0.10 4.62
C LEU A 133 20.40 0.23 3.36
N ILE A 134 19.90 -0.27 2.22
CA ILE A 134 20.60 -0.19 0.93
C ILE A 134 20.75 1.27 0.50
N ARG A 135 19.71 2.07 0.70
CA ARG A 135 19.67 3.51 0.41
C ARG A 135 19.63 4.34 1.69
N ARG A 136 20.57 4.04 2.60
CA ARG A 136 20.76 4.80 3.85
C ARG A 136 20.96 6.30 3.60
N ASP A 137 21.66 6.64 2.52
CA ASP A 137 21.86 8.01 2.06
C ASP A 137 20.54 8.76 1.83
N LEU A 138 19.58 8.14 1.14
CA LEU A 138 18.27 8.76 0.90
C LEU A 138 17.49 8.91 2.21
N TYR A 139 17.55 7.90 3.09
CA TYR A 139 16.87 7.94 4.38
C TYR A 139 17.40 9.07 5.28
N GLU A 140 18.73 9.25 5.33
CA GLU A 140 19.38 10.28 6.15
C GLU A 140 19.18 11.69 5.56
N ASN A 141 19.16 11.82 4.22
CA ASN A 141 18.90 13.10 3.54
C ASN A 141 17.42 13.52 3.55
N ALA A 142 16.50 12.61 3.86
CA ALA A 142 15.08 12.93 3.95
C ALA A 142 14.80 13.91 5.10
N THR A 143 14.08 14.98 4.76
CA THR A 143 13.84 16.12 5.65
C THR A 143 12.69 15.91 6.63
N THR A 144 11.75 15.03 6.29
CA THR A 144 10.56 14.78 7.11
C THR A 144 10.43 13.31 7.51
N PRO A 145 9.83 13.00 8.68
CA PRO A 145 9.54 11.62 9.07
C PRO A 145 8.65 10.87 8.06
N VAL A 146 7.81 11.59 7.31
CA VAL A 146 6.96 11.02 6.26
C VAL A 146 7.82 10.48 5.11
N GLN A 147 8.74 11.30 4.57
CA GLN A 147 9.69 10.87 3.54
C GLN A 147 10.53 9.68 4.00
N ARG A 148 11.05 9.75 5.24
CA ARG A 148 11.78 8.62 5.86
C ARG A 148 10.95 7.35 5.91
N SER A 149 9.67 7.47 6.28
CA SER A 149 8.76 6.31 6.36
C SER A 149 8.49 5.68 4.99
N ASP A 150 8.42 6.49 3.92
CA ASP A 150 8.25 5.99 2.55
C ASP A 150 9.47 5.23 2.05
N ILE A 151 10.67 5.74 2.32
CA ILE A 151 11.93 5.06 2.00
C ILE A 151 12.06 3.76 2.81
N LEU A 152 11.85 3.83 4.13
CA LEU A 152 11.95 2.68 5.02
C LEU A 152 10.96 1.57 4.64
N ARG A 153 9.76 1.92 4.18
CA ARG A 153 8.78 0.95 3.70
C ARG A 153 9.33 0.06 2.59
N TRP A 154 10.08 0.63 1.63
CA TRP A 154 10.69 -0.16 0.56
C TRP A 154 11.85 -1.03 1.05
N GLU A 155 12.68 -0.52 1.95
CA GLU A 155 13.78 -1.26 2.56
C GLU A 155 13.27 -2.47 3.36
N LEU A 156 12.21 -2.28 4.16
CA LEU A 156 11.58 -3.35 4.93
C LEU A 156 10.95 -4.42 4.02
N LEU A 157 10.20 -4.01 2.99
CA LEU A 157 9.63 -4.97 2.03
C LEU A 157 10.70 -5.74 1.28
N TYR A 158 11.85 -5.12 0.97
CA TYR A 158 12.96 -5.80 0.32
C TYR A 158 13.61 -6.86 1.23
N GLN A 159 13.74 -6.57 2.52
CA GLN A 159 14.43 -7.45 3.48
C GLN A 159 13.53 -8.53 4.09
N PHE A 160 12.28 -8.19 4.39
CA PHE A 160 11.36 -9.02 5.18
C PHE A 160 10.13 -9.50 4.41
N GLY A 161 9.81 -8.87 3.28
CA GLY A 161 8.69 -9.21 2.38
C GLY A 161 7.41 -8.44 2.64
#